data_AF-A0A351QSF2-F1
#
_entry.id   AF-A0A351QSF2-F1
#
_cell.length_a   1.000
_cell.length_b   1.000
_cell.length_c   1.000
_cell.angle_alpha   90.00
_cell.angle_beta   90.00
_cell.angle_gamma   90.00
#
_symmetry.space_group_name_H-M   'P 1'
#
loop_
_entity.id
_entity.type
_entity.pdbx_description
1 polymer ?
#
loop_
_entity_poly.entity_id
_entity_poly.type
_entity_poly.pdbx_seq_one_letter_code
_entity_poly.pdbx_strand_id
1 'polypeptide(L)' 'VDKISTQASITAKYFFEKRGYKVVKEQKVERKGVLLTNYVMER' A
#
# COMPACT_ATOMS: atom_id res chain seq x y z
N VAL A 1 5.64 16.10 13.09
CA VAL A 1 5.69 14.62 13.11
C VAL A 1 5.47 14.17 11.68
N ASP A 2 6.47 13.56 11.06
CA ASP A 2 6.37 13.11 9.67
C ASP A 2 5.40 11.93 9.56
N LYS A 3 4.51 12.01 8.58
CA LYS A 3 3.54 10.95 8.26
C LYS A 3 4.29 9.78 7.64
N ILE A 4 4.08 8.56 8.15
CA ILE A 4 4.76 7.37 7.60
C ILE A 4 3.90 6.81 6.48
N SER A 5 4.42 6.80 5.25
CA SER A 5 3.76 6.22 4.10
C SER A 5 4.37 4.89 3.68
N THR A 6 3.58 4.03 3.05
CA THR A 6 4.02 2.73 2.50
C THR A 6 3.25 2.36 1.26
N GLN A 7 3.83 1.49 0.43
CA GLN A 7 3.22 0.92 -0.76
C GLN A 7 2.97 -0.58 -0.51
N ALA A 8 1.82 -0.90 0.08
CA ALA A 8 1.47 -2.26 0.46
C ALA A 8 0.88 -3.06 -0.72
N SER A 9 1.33 -4.30 -0.91
CA SER A 9 0.64 -5.23 -1.82
C SER A 9 -0.77 -5.56 -1.32
N ILE A 10 -1.59 -6.19 -2.17
CA ILE A 10 -2.93 -6.64 -1.79
C ILE A 10 -2.93 -7.56 -0.55
N THR A 11 -1.91 -8.43 -0.42
CA THR A 11 -1.77 -9.34 0.73
C THR A 11 -1.24 -8.65 1.98
N ALA A 12 -0.42 -7.60 1.83
CA ALA A 12 0.12 -6.84 2.95
C ALA A 12 -0.86 -5.77 3.48
N LYS A 13 -1.87 -5.37 2.69
CA LYS A 13 -2.87 -4.36 3.06
C LYS A 13 -3.47 -4.62 4.46
N TYR A 14 -3.92 -5.85 4.73
CA TYR A 14 -4.52 -6.22 6.01
C TYR A 14 -3.57 -6.03 7.20
N PHE A 15 -2.29 -6.35 7.03
CA PHE A 15 -1.26 -6.18 8.07
C PHE A 15 -1.09 -4.70 8.46
N PHE A 16 -1.18 -3.79 7.48
CA PHE A 16 -1.04 -2.35 7.70
C PHE A 16 -2.33 -1.73 8.24
N GLU A 17 -3.50 -2.16 7.76
CA GLU A 17 -4.80 -1.74 8.31
C GLU A 17 -4.90 -2.08 9.81
N LYS A 18 -4.45 -3.28 10.22
CA LYS A 18 -4.40 -3.68 11.63
C LYS A 18 -3.42 -2.85 12.48
N ARG A 19 -2.45 -2.18 11.86
CA ARG A 19 -1.50 -1.27 12.52
C ARG A 19 -1.94 0.19 12.51
N GLY A 20 -3.15 0.47 12.03
CA GLY A 20 -3.71 1.83 11.98
C GLY A 20 -3.35 2.62 10.73
N TYR A 21 -2.72 2.00 9.72
CA TYR A 21 -2.51 2.67 8.43
C TYR A 21 -3.83 2.71 7.65
N LYS A 22 -4.05 3.80 6.93
CA LYS A 22 -5.22 3.99 6.06
C LYS A 22 -4.80 4.00 4.60
N VAL A 23 -5.61 3.39 3.74
CA VAL A 23 -5.41 3.47 2.29
C VAL A 23 -5.69 4.88 1.83
N VAL A 24 -4.70 5.48 1.17
CA VAL A 24 -4.80 6.80 0.53
C VAL A 24 -5.17 6.63 -0.94
N LYS A 25 -4.56 5.64 -1.61
CA LYS A 25 -4.74 5.43 -3.05
C LYS A 25 -4.50 3.98 -3.44
N GLU A 26 -5.38 3.43 -4.27
CA GLU A 26 -5.10 2.21 -5.02
C GLU A 26 -4.36 2.55 -6.31
N GLN A 27 -3.35 1.77 -6.67
CA GLN A 27 -2.62 1.95 -7.93
C GLN A 27 -2.18 0.60 -8.51
N LYS A 28 -1.86 0.61 -9.80
CA LYS A 28 -1.24 -0.53 -10.49
C LYS A 28 0.20 -0.17 -10.84
N VAL A 29 1.13 -1.06 -10.55
CA VAL A 29 2.55 -0.92 -10.83
C VAL A 29 3.02 -2.06 -11.70
N GLU A 30 3.83 -1.76 -12.71
CA GLU A 30 4.45 -2.78 -13.53
C GLU A 30 5.72 -3.30 -12.85
N ARG A 31 5.84 -4.62 -12.74
CA ARG A 31 7.02 -5.31 -12.23
C ARG A 31 7.35 -6.47 -13.16
N LYS A 32 8.50 -6.40 -13.83
CA LYS A 32 8.97 -7.44 -14.77
C LYS A 32 7.92 -7.78 -15.85
N GLY A 33 7.27 -6.77 -16.43
CA GLY A 33 6.22 -6.97 -17.45
C GLY A 33 4.84 -7.35 -16.89
N VAL A 34 4.69 -7.45 -15.57
CA VAL A 34 3.41 -7.81 -14.93
C VAL A 34 2.83 -6.61 -14.20
N LEU A 35 1.57 -6.27 -14.49
CA LEU A 35 0.80 -5.26 -13.78
C LEU A 35 0.27 -5.82 -12.46
N LEU A 36 0.75 -5.28 -11.34
CA LEU A 36 0.38 -5.65 -9.99
C LEU A 36 -0.38 -4.52 -9.30
N THR A 37 -1.44 -4.85 -8.57
CA THR A 37 -2.19 -3.86 -7.79
C THR A 37 -1.56 -3.72 -6.40
N ASN A 38 -1.26 -2.48 -5.99
CA ASN A 38 -0.80 -2.15 -4.65
C ASN A 38 -1.49 -0.87 -4.13
N TYR A 39 -1.26 -0.57 -2.85
CA TYR A 39 -1.97 0.45 -2.10
C TYR A 39 -0.97 1.39 -1.45
N VAL A 40 -1.10 2.69 -1.73
CA VAL A 40 -0.43 3.72 -0.95
C VAL A 40 -1.21 3.86 0.36
N MET A 41 -0.53 3.68 1.49
CA MET A 41 -1.12 3.75 2.82
C MET A 41 -0.31 4.69 3.72
N GLU A 42 -0.98 5.35 4.68
CA GLU A 42 -0.36 6.31 5.60
C GLU A 42 -0.77 6.04 7.06
N ARG A 43 0.15 6.28 8.01
CA ARG A 43 -0.08 6.30 9.46
C ARG A 43 0.26 7.66 10.04
#